data_AF-A0A2N1THU1-F1
#
_entry.id   AF-A0A2N1THU1-F1
#
_cell.length_a   1.000
_cell.length_b   1.000
_cell.length_c   1.000
_cell.angle_alpha   90.00
_cell.angle_beta   90.00
_cell.angle_gamma   90.00
#
_symmetry.space_group_name_H-M   'P 1'
#
loop_
_entity.id
_entity.type
_entity.pdbx_description
1 polymer ?
#
loop_
_entity_poly.entity_id
_entity_poly.type
_entity_poly.pdbx_seq_one_letter_code
_entity_poly.pdbx_strand_id
1 'polypeptide(L)'
;MNIDSQNPFKQDQNDQNDQNDQSPNNQHTESPNDQNIESSADRPEEASSCQQPEAKLESPKEPARRKKTPSPDPMNVFFNWFRNNNPLYLLSVALMLAGLYLAGSELESGKMNSILTVTGFFAVQNVYEILMIGMALYLLKNRIQSDHGRLLLILVLVFLGDLTGYQVHISGKDQLVGYAATAIYMILAALKLVIVLKVLNLKMHSSRVFYVFSAFSLIWIGPKVADYMVNSVGKASIGFFDGSYSYYSLWLAAGLIHLPLIIENWRKNTLADYEENEYLGNATHFWRWLIVFPFIVMPIYLYFFAMSEQIRFMESSLSVPALLAAWAVCAAFFAQTVWRKACEEWIGLNIYDSVVMLLFLVTTMSLASSFTAPVVINHILLIAGLSATWLTRENRVNGAGLSCVAIWYTGAQLKVAGTTAVNYGTSLSRTAWAAILMGGSFVLLALGFIVSLIRNGKGNSEEKN
;
A
#
# COMPACT_ATOMS: atom_id res chain seq x y z
N MET A 1 -47.04 39.98 -21.07
CA MET A 1 -45.88 40.69 -20.48
C MET A 1 -44.68 39.80 -20.77
N ASN A 2 -43.96 40.14 -21.84
CA ASN A 2 -42.79 39.40 -22.35
C ASN A 2 -41.58 39.75 -21.49
N ILE A 3 -40.78 38.75 -21.10
CA ILE A 3 -39.39 38.95 -20.73
C ILE A 3 -38.57 37.93 -21.50
N ASP A 4 -37.73 38.49 -22.37
CA ASP A 4 -36.88 37.84 -23.34
C ASP A 4 -35.72 37.06 -22.71
N SER A 5 -35.49 35.90 -23.29
CA SER A 5 -34.26 35.12 -23.26
C SER A 5 -33.15 35.80 -24.07
N GLN A 6 -31.98 36.03 -23.47
CA GLN A 6 -30.73 36.15 -24.23
C GLN A 6 -29.55 35.51 -23.48
N ASN A 7 -28.97 34.51 -24.16
CA ASN A 7 -27.66 33.94 -23.89
C ASN A 7 -26.98 33.84 -25.27
N PRO A 8 -25.78 34.40 -25.45
CA PRO A 8 -24.77 33.64 -26.17
C PRO A 8 -23.36 33.91 -25.66
N PHE A 9 -22.70 32.89 -25.10
CA PHE A 9 -21.24 32.88 -24.99
C PHE A 9 -20.66 32.07 -26.15
N LYS A 10 -19.88 32.78 -26.97
CA LYS A 10 -19.13 32.24 -28.10
C LYS A 10 -17.92 31.44 -27.65
N GLN A 11 -17.67 30.42 -28.44
CA GLN A 11 -16.57 29.49 -28.46
C GLN A 11 -15.50 30.04 -29.41
N ASP A 12 -14.27 30.24 -28.94
CA ASP A 12 -13.10 30.43 -29.81
C ASP A 12 -12.05 29.37 -29.47
N GLN A 13 -11.70 28.61 -30.50
CA GLN A 13 -10.64 27.60 -30.57
C GLN A 13 -9.41 28.21 -31.26
N ASN A 14 -8.26 27.64 -30.91
CA ASN A 14 -7.00 27.55 -31.67
C ASN A 14 -6.12 28.79 -31.79
N ASP A 15 -4.88 28.64 -31.30
CA ASP A 15 -3.61 28.88 -32.00
C ASP A 15 -2.52 28.09 -31.23
N GLN A 16 -2.01 26.96 -31.75
CA GLN A 16 -0.75 26.81 -32.50
C GLN A 16 0.45 27.55 -31.88
N ASN A 17 1.33 26.80 -31.20
CA ASN A 17 2.66 26.38 -31.67
C ASN A 17 3.69 27.52 -31.69
N ASP A 18 4.64 27.50 -30.75
CA ASP A 18 6.03 27.83 -31.06
C ASP A 18 7.03 27.27 -30.02
N GLN A 19 7.99 26.51 -30.57
CA GLN A 19 9.43 26.45 -30.30
C GLN A 19 9.95 26.49 -28.84
N ASN A 20 10.65 25.42 -28.47
CA ASN A 20 11.87 25.55 -27.67
C ASN A 20 12.88 24.46 -28.05
N ASP A 21 13.87 24.89 -28.82
CA ASP A 21 15.22 24.32 -28.85
C ASP A 21 15.87 24.51 -27.47
N GLN A 22 16.53 23.47 -26.94
CA GLN A 22 17.97 23.48 -26.62
C GLN A 22 18.36 22.21 -25.83
N SER A 23 19.36 21.51 -26.38
CA SER A 23 20.17 20.45 -25.76
C SER A 23 20.99 20.98 -24.55
N PRO A 24 21.52 20.09 -23.67
CA PRO A 24 22.85 19.55 -23.96
C PRO A 24 23.02 18.04 -23.73
N ASN A 25 23.66 17.47 -24.74
CA ASN A 25 24.50 16.29 -24.83
C ASN A 25 25.33 15.99 -23.55
N ASN A 26 25.19 14.77 -23.01
CA ASN A 26 26.04 14.25 -21.94
C ASN A 26 27.19 13.41 -22.53
N GLN A 27 28.41 13.76 -22.11
CA GLN A 27 29.66 13.12 -22.49
C GLN A 27 29.89 11.80 -21.74
N HIS A 28 30.50 10.86 -22.48
CA HIS A 28 31.36 9.76 -22.09
C HIS A 28 31.58 9.44 -20.59
N THR A 29 31.35 8.18 -20.23
CA THR A 29 32.29 7.42 -19.40
C THR A 29 32.21 5.93 -19.75
N GLU A 30 33.15 5.46 -20.57
CA GLU A 30 33.41 4.03 -20.77
C GLU A 30 34.21 3.51 -19.57
N SER A 31 33.78 2.37 -19.00
CA SER A 31 34.55 1.58 -18.04
C SER A 31 35.23 0.41 -18.74
N PRO A 32 36.40 -0.05 -18.24
CA PRO A 32 37.20 -1.06 -18.89
C PRO A 32 36.67 -2.48 -18.64
N ASN A 33 36.91 -3.31 -19.64
CA ASN A 33 36.56 -4.70 -19.80
C ASN A 33 37.63 -5.58 -19.12
N ASP A 34 37.34 -6.15 -17.96
CA ASP A 34 38.19 -7.16 -17.32
C ASP A 34 37.89 -8.55 -17.89
N GLN A 35 38.83 -9.05 -18.69
CA GLN A 35 38.89 -10.42 -19.15
C GLN A 35 39.49 -11.31 -18.06
N ASN A 36 38.71 -12.28 -17.57
CA ASN A 36 39.18 -13.36 -16.71
C ASN A 36 39.02 -14.69 -17.46
N ILE A 37 40.08 -15.16 -18.10
CA ILE A 37 40.23 -16.56 -18.57
C ILE A 37 41.69 -16.96 -18.37
N GLU A 38 41.97 -17.77 -17.36
CA GLU A 38 43.09 -18.71 -17.32
C GLU A 38 42.78 -19.76 -16.24
N SER A 39 42.38 -20.96 -16.64
CA SER A 39 43.26 -22.11 -16.91
C SER A 39 43.60 -22.88 -15.63
N SER A 40 42.77 -23.88 -15.34
CA SER A 40 43.06 -24.90 -14.33
C SER A 40 43.62 -26.12 -15.04
N ALA A 41 44.91 -26.39 -14.83
CA ALA A 41 45.55 -27.64 -15.21
C ALA A 41 46.51 -28.09 -14.10
N ASP A 42 46.25 -29.31 -13.61
CA ASP A 42 47.16 -30.36 -13.18
C ASP A 42 48.42 -30.02 -12.36
N ARG A 43 48.51 -30.62 -11.15
CA ARG A 43 49.63 -31.50 -10.76
C ARG A 43 49.39 -32.22 -9.40
N PRO A 44 50.16 -33.26 -9.06
CA PRO A 44 49.62 -34.53 -8.58
C PRO A 44 49.99 -34.85 -7.13
N GLU A 45 49.41 -35.96 -6.70
CA GLU A 45 49.69 -36.79 -5.53
C GLU A 45 51.16 -36.82 -5.08
N GLU A 46 51.38 -36.53 -3.79
CA GLU A 46 52.48 -37.10 -3.02
C GLU A 46 51.94 -37.74 -1.74
N ALA A 47 52.18 -39.03 -1.65
CA ALA A 47 51.96 -39.86 -0.49
C ALA A 47 52.89 -39.45 0.65
N SER A 48 52.37 -39.40 1.89
CA SER A 48 53.19 -39.54 3.08
C SER A 48 52.40 -40.15 4.23
N SER A 49 52.70 -41.43 4.43
CA SER A 49 52.50 -42.25 5.61
C SER A 49 52.94 -41.55 6.90
N CYS A 50 52.10 -41.59 7.94
CA CYS A 50 52.55 -41.63 9.33
C CYS A 50 51.48 -42.25 10.25
N GLN A 51 51.73 -43.52 10.59
CA GLN A 51 51.73 -44.09 11.94
C GLN A 51 50.51 -43.84 12.87
N GLN A 52 49.75 -44.92 13.08
CA GLN A 52 48.92 -45.16 14.26
C GLN A 52 49.78 -45.20 15.53
N PRO A 53 49.30 -44.64 16.66
CA PRO A 53 49.68 -45.08 17.98
C PRO A 53 48.60 -45.99 18.58
N GLU A 54 49.11 -47.10 19.11
CA GLU A 54 48.49 -48.14 19.91
C GLU A 54 47.42 -47.68 20.90
N ALA A 55 46.40 -48.54 20.98
CA ALA A 55 45.33 -48.52 21.97
C ALA A 55 45.90 -48.63 23.40
N LYS A 56 45.69 -47.58 24.19
CA LYS A 56 45.81 -47.63 25.65
C LYS A 56 44.41 -47.85 26.24
N LEU A 57 44.16 -49.08 26.67
CA LEU A 57 42.95 -49.52 27.38
C LEU A 57 42.90 -48.84 28.76
N GLU A 58 42.27 -47.66 28.85
CA GLU A 58 41.98 -47.02 30.13
C GLU A 58 40.73 -47.65 30.78
N SER A 59 40.94 -48.07 32.02
CA SER A 59 39.96 -48.61 32.98
C SER A 59 38.64 -47.84 33.00
N PRO A 60 37.47 -48.51 33.16
CA PRO A 60 36.18 -47.84 33.24
C PRO A 60 36.14 -46.94 34.48
N LYS A 61 36.21 -45.63 34.26
CA LYS A 61 35.94 -44.60 35.26
C LYS A 61 34.47 -44.67 35.64
N GLU A 62 34.27 -45.08 36.88
CA GLU A 62 33.05 -44.98 37.68
C GLU A 62 32.20 -43.73 37.31
N PRO A 63 30.90 -43.88 37.02
CA PRO A 63 30.06 -42.78 36.59
C PRO A 63 29.98 -41.75 37.71
N ALA A 64 30.60 -40.59 37.49
CA ALA A 64 30.49 -39.42 38.33
C ALA A 64 29.01 -39.18 38.66
N ARG A 65 28.67 -39.41 39.93
CA ARG A 65 27.39 -39.15 40.56
C ARG A 65 26.91 -37.75 40.15
N ARG A 66 26.01 -37.67 39.15
CA ARG A 66 25.39 -36.41 38.70
C ARG A 66 24.81 -35.71 39.92
N LYS A 67 25.48 -34.65 40.37
CA LYS A 67 24.93 -33.70 41.35
C LYS A 67 23.63 -33.19 40.74
N LYS A 68 22.50 -33.61 41.32
CA LYS A 68 21.16 -33.16 40.96
C LYS A 68 21.13 -31.65 41.25
N THR A 69 21.25 -30.83 40.22
CA THR A 69 21.14 -29.37 40.36
C THR A 69 19.78 -29.09 41.01
N PRO A 70 19.72 -28.34 42.13
CA PRO A 70 18.45 -28.06 42.77
C PRO A 70 17.52 -27.40 41.76
N SER A 71 16.34 -27.97 41.57
CA SER A 71 15.31 -27.40 40.69
C SER A 71 15.02 -25.98 41.19
N PRO A 72 15.05 -24.96 40.31
CA PRO A 72 14.79 -23.59 40.73
C PRO A 72 13.41 -23.49 41.37
N ASP A 73 13.36 -22.87 42.54
CA ASP A 73 12.15 -22.67 43.32
C ASP A 73 11.08 -21.97 42.45
N PRO A 74 9.85 -22.50 42.28
CA PRO A 74 8.86 -21.95 41.35
C PRO A 74 8.51 -20.48 41.64
N MET A 75 8.58 -20.05 42.90
CA MET A 75 8.42 -18.64 43.28
C MET A 75 9.51 -17.72 42.70
N ASN A 76 10.76 -18.20 42.63
CA ASN A 76 11.86 -17.46 42.02
C ASN A 76 11.73 -17.40 40.49
N VAL A 77 11.13 -18.41 39.86
CA VAL A 77 10.84 -18.41 38.42
C VAL A 77 9.74 -17.41 38.09
N PHE A 78 8.64 -17.40 38.84
CA PHE A 78 7.56 -16.44 38.64
C PHE A 78 8.00 -15.00 38.92
N PHE A 79 8.72 -14.75 40.02
CA PHE A 79 9.17 -13.40 40.36
C PHE A 79 10.21 -12.88 39.36
N ASN A 80 11.13 -13.74 38.89
CA ASN A 80 12.03 -13.38 37.79
C ASN A 80 11.26 -13.12 36.50
N TRP A 81 10.27 -13.93 36.15
CA TRP A 81 9.42 -13.68 34.98
C TRP A 81 8.66 -12.36 35.09
N PHE A 82 8.02 -12.10 36.23
CA PHE A 82 7.26 -10.88 36.49
C PHE A 82 8.15 -9.65 36.46
N ARG A 83 9.34 -9.71 37.08
CA ARG A 83 10.33 -8.62 37.05
C ARG A 83 10.88 -8.39 35.64
N ASN A 84 11.15 -9.45 34.88
CA ASN A 84 11.75 -9.34 33.56
C ASN A 84 10.73 -8.85 32.52
N ASN A 85 9.47 -9.26 32.61
CA ASN A 85 8.41 -8.87 31.64
C ASN A 85 7.60 -7.65 32.08
N ASN A 86 7.63 -7.29 33.37
CA ASN A 86 6.92 -6.18 34.01
C ASN A 86 5.52 -5.89 33.40
N PRO A 87 4.52 -6.75 33.67
CA PRO A 87 3.19 -6.64 33.07
C PRO A 87 2.44 -5.37 33.47
N LEU A 88 2.95 -4.60 34.44
CA LEU A 88 2.33 -3.37 34.92
C LEU A 88 2.23 -2.29 33.82
N TYR A 89 3.18 -2.24 32.88
CA TYR A 89 3.08 -1.32 31.74
C TYR A 89 1.89 -1.67 30.84
N LEU A 90 1.74 -2.96 30.51
CA LEU A 90 0.62 -3.43 29.70
C LEU A 90 -0.71 -3.23 30.44
N LEU A 91 -0.75 -3.51 31.75
CA LEU A 91 -1.92 -3.28 32.59
C LEU A 91 -2.29 -1.80 32.66
N SER A 92 -1.30 -0.90 32.78
CA SER A 92 -1.53 0.55 32.77
C SER A 92 -2.16 1.00 31.44
N VAL A 93 -1.65 0.51 30.31
CA VAL A 93 -2.22 0.79 29.00
C VAL A 93 -3.62 0.22 28.85
N ALA A 94 -3.85 -1.01 29.31
CA ALA A 94 -5.16 -1.64 29.28
C ALA A 94 -6.19 -0.87 30.13
N LEU A 95 -5.81 -0.41 31.32
CA LEU A 95 -6.66 0.42 32.18
C LEU A 95 -6.94 1.78 31.56
N MET A 96 -5.94 2.41 30.92
CA MET A 96 -6.14 3.67 30.20
C MET A 96 -7.11 3.49 29.03
N LEU A 97 -6.92 2.46 28.19
CA LEU A 97 -7.83 2.16 27.08
C LEU A 97 -9.24 1.82 27.57
N ALA A 98 -9.38 1.04 28.65
CA ALA A 98 -10.67 0.73 29.25
C ALA A 98 -11.37 2.00 29.77
N GLY A 99 -10.64 2.90 30.43
CA GLY A 99 -11.16 4.19 30.88
C GLY A 99 -11.61 5.07 29.72
N LEU A 100 -10.79 5.16 28.66
CA LEU A 100 -11.13 5.91 27.45
C LEU A 100 -12.33 5.30 26.71
N TYR A 101 -12.46 3.97 26.67
CA TYR A 101 -13.60 3.28 26.09
C TYR A 101 -14.89 3.57 26.87
N LEU A 102 -14.85 3.49 28.20
CA LEU A 102 -16.01 3.83 29.05
C LEU A 102 -16.45 5.28 28.83
N ALA A 103 -15.50 6.22 28.80
CA ALA A 103 -15.79 7.62 28.49
C ALA A 103 -16.35 7.81 27.07
N GLY A 104 -15.87 7.04 26.08
CA GLY A 104 -16.41 7.02 24.72
C GLY A 104 -17.85 6.50 24.65
N SER A 105 -18.17 5.43 25.38
CA SER A 105 -19.52 4.87 25.41
C SER A 105 -20.56 5.83 26.02
N GLU A 106 -20.16 6.62 27.02
CA GLU A 106 -21.03 7.65 27.60
C GLU A 106 -21.22 8.85 26.65
N LEU A 107 -20.23 9.12 25.80
CA LEU A 107 -20.31 10.12 24.73
C LEU A 107 -21.30 9.69 23.63
N GLU A 108 -21.22 8.44 23.18
CA GLU A 108 -22.15 7.85 22.21
C GLU A 108 -23.59 7.80 22.74
N SER A 109 -23.77 7.52 24.03
CA SER A 109 -25.09 7.50 24.67
C SER A 109 -25.74 8.90 24.82
N GLY A 110 -25.02 9.97 24.47
CA GLY A 110 -25.50 11.36 24.56
C GLY A 110 -25.58 11.93 25.97
N LYS A 111 -25.17 11.17 27.00
CA LYS A 111 -25.13 11.64 28.40
C LYS A 111 -24.03 12.67 28.62
N MET A 112 -22.93 12.57 27.88
CA MET A 112 -21.83 13.54 27.94
C MET A 112 -21.88 14.49 26.74
N ASN A 113 -22.50 15.66 26.92
CA ASN A 113 -22.65 16.63 25.82
C ASN A 113 -21.60 17.75 25.78
N SER A 114 -20.83 17.94 26.85
CA SER A 114 -19.86 19.03 26.93
C SER A 114 -18.60 18.74 26.10
N ILE A 115 -18.32 19.60 25.11
CA ILE A 115 -17.08 19.55 24.31
C ILE A 115 -15.83 19.68 25.18
N LEU A 116 -15.93 20.41 26.29
CA LEU A 116 -14.83 20.62 27.23
C LEU A 116 -14.43 19.31 27.92
N THR A 117 -15.40 18.44 28.24
CA THR A 117 -15.13 17.15 28.85
C THR A 117 -14.46 16.18 27.87
N VAL A 118 -14.96 16.12 26.63
CA VAL A 118 -14.35 15.30 25.55
C VAL A 118 -12.92 15.74 25.26
N THR A 119 -12.72 17.05 25.14
CA THR A 119 -11.37 17.63 24.96
C THR A 119 -10.48 17.37 26.16
N GLY A 120 -11.04 17.36 27.37
CA GLY A 120 -10.34 17.01 28.61
C GLY A 120 -9.79 15.59 28.59
N PHE A 121 -10.59 14.58 28.22
CA PHE A 121 -10.10 13.20 28.09
C PHE A 121 -9.01 13.07 27.02
N PHE A 122 -9.20 13.73 25.89
CA PHE A 122 -8.18 13.77 24.83
C PHE A 122 -6.86 14.41 25.29
N ALA A 123 -6.94 15.47 26.11
CA ALA A 123 -5.76 16.09 26.71
C ALA A 123 -5.06 15.16 27.72
N VAL A 124 -5.83 14.47 28.58
CA VAL A 124 -5.29 13.47 29.53
C VAL A 124 -4.57 12.34 28.81
N GLN A 125 -5.15 11.83 27.72
CA GLN A 125 -4.50 10.82 26.87
C GLN A 125 -3.15 11.34 26.34
N ASN A 126 -3.10 12.57 25.82
CA ASN A 126 -1.86 13.16 25.32
C ASN A 126 -0.81 13.33 26.42
N VAL A 127 -1.20 13.73 27.63
CA VAL A 127 -0.28 13.81 28.77
C VAL A 127 0.28 12.42 29.11
N TYR A 128 -0.59 11.41 29.13
CA TYR A 128 -0.18 10.02 29.37
C TYR A 128 0.82 9.52 28.32
N GLU A 129 0.59 9.80 27.05
CA GLU A 129 1.53 9.49 25.96
C GLU A 129 2.89 10.18 26.15
N ILE A 130 2.91 11.47 26.52
CA ILE A 130 4.15 12.21 26.76
C ILE A 130 4.93 11.60 27.93
N LEU A 131 4.24 11.23 29.02
CA LEU A 131 4.87 10.56 30.15
C LEU A 131 5.46 9.19 29.75
N MET A 132 4.73 8.40 28.97
CA MET A 132 5.24 7.11 28.46
C MET A 132 6.47 7.29 27.57
N ILE A 133 6.47 8.26 26.65
CA ILE A 133 7.64 8.57 25.81
C ILE A 133 8.80 9.03 26.69
N GLY A 134 8.56 9.92 27.65
CA GLY A 134 9.58 10.40 28.58
C GLY A 134 10.23 9.26 29.35
N MET A 135 9.44 8.35 29.91
CA MET A 135 9.92 7.16 30.60
C MET A 135 10.67 6.21 29.66
N ALA A 136 10.16 5.97 28.45
CA ALA A 136 10.81 5.12 27.46
C ALA A 136 12.20 5.65 27.09
N LEU A 137 12.30 6.95 26.80
CA LEU A 137 13.54 7.61 26.46
C LEU A 137 14.51 7.63 27.64
N TYR A 138 14.02 7.84 28.86
CA TYR A 138 14.84 7.78 30.07
C TYR A 138 15.45 6.38 30.26
N LEU A 139 14.66 5.31 30.11
CA LEU A 139 15.13 3.93 30.26
C LEU A 139 16.14 3.54 29.18
N LEU A 140 15.89 3.94 27.93
CA LEU A 140 16.76 3.64 26.78
C LEU A 140 18.07 4.42 26.85
N LYS A 141 18.02 5.72 27.14
CA LYS A 141 19.20 6.58 27.19
C LYS A 141 20.15 6.20 28.34
N ASN A 142 19.59 5.86 29.51
CA ASN A 142 20.38 5.47 30.67
C ASN A 142 20.72 3.98 30.71
N ARG A 143 20.26 3.18 29.73
CA ARG A 143 20.50 1.74 29.60
C ARG A 143 20.13 0.92 30.86
N ILE A 144 19.09 1.35 31.58
CA ILE A 144 18.66 0.69 32.83
C ILE A 144 17.91 -0.60 32.50
N GLN A 145 16.87 -0.50 31.66
CA GLN A 145 16.01 -1.60 31.21
C GLN A 145 15.54 -1.34 29.78
N SER A 146 16.45 -1.53 28.80
CA SER A 146 16.18 -1.16 27.41
C SER A 146 14.97 -1.89 26.81
N ASP A 147 14.69 -3.12 27.22
CA ASP A 147 13.53 -3.88 26.74
C ASP A 147 12.19 -3.24 27.16
N HIS A 148 12.11 -2.73 28.39
CA HIS A 148 10.91 -2.01 28.86
C HIS A 148 10.76 -0.67 28.14
N GLY A 149 11.87 0.01 27.86
CA GLY A 149 11.86 1.22 27.04
C GLY A 149 11.37 0.96 25.60
N ARG A 150 11.82 -0.12 24.96
CA ARG A 150 11.32 -0.55 23.64
C ARG A 150 9.82 -0.89 23.68
N LEU A 151 9.39 -1.64 24.69
CA LEU A 151 7.98 -1.98 24.88
C LEU A 151 7.11 -0.72 25.02
N LEU A 152 7.54 0.26 25.84
CA LEU A 152 6.82 1.52 26.00
C LEU A 152 6.71 2.30 24.69
N LEU A 153 7.75 2.34 23.87
CA LEU A 153 7.67 2.97 22.54
C LEU A 153 6.64 2.28 21.63
N ILE A 154 6.54 0.95 21.68
CA ILE A 154 5.51 0.19 20.94
C ILE A 154 4.11 0.52 21.47
N LEU A 155 3.95 0.56 22.80
CA LEU A 155 2.67 0.88 23.43
C LEU A 155 2.19 2.29 23.10
N VAL A 156 3.10 3.26 22.98
CA VAL A 156 2.79 4.63 22.54
C VAL A 156 2.15 4.63 21.14
N LEU A 157 2.54 3.73 20.23
CA LEU A 157 1.94 3.65 18.89
C LEU A 157 0.44 3.37 18.95
N VAL A 158 -0.01 2.55 19.92
CA VAL A 158 -1.43 2.23 20.14
C VAL A 158 -2.27 3.50 20.31
N PHE A 159 -1.74 4.47 21.06
CA PHE A 159 -2.42 5.75 21.29
C PHE A 159 -2.30 6.72 20.11
N LEU A 160 -1.16 6.72 19.39
CA LEU A 160 -1.04 7.48 18.14
C LEU A 160 -2.11 7.09 17.11
N GLY A 161 -2.52 5.81 17.10
CA GLY A 161 -3.59 5.32 16.25
C GLY A 161 -4.99 5.88 16.52
N ASP A 162 -5.19 6.62 17.63
CA ASP A 162 -6.49 7.16 18.07
C ASP A 162 -7.63 6.15 17.97
N LEU A 163 -7.44 4.92 18.46
CA LEU A 163 -8.45 3.84 18.35
C LEU A 163 -9.83 4.18 18.94
N THR A 164 -9.88 5.20 19.77
CA THR A 164 -11.07 5.71 20.45
C THR A 164 -11.89 6.69 19.62
N GLY A 165 -11.33 7.24 18.54
CA GLY A 165 -12.04 8.17 17.65
C GLY A 165 -12.45 9.49 18.30
N TYR A 166 -11.78 9.92 19.38
CA TYR A 166 -12.15 11.13 20.11
C TYR A 166 -12.12 12.37 19.21
N GLN A 167 -11.17 12.42 18.28
CA GLN A 167 -11.06 13.54 17.36
C GLN A 167 -12.25 13.66 16.42
N VAL A 168 -12.83 12.54 16.00
CA VAL A 168 -14.04 12.50 15.15
C VAL A 168 -15.22 13.07 15.93
N HIS A 169 -15.38 12.65 17.19
CA HIS A 169 -16.44 13.14 18.06
C HIS A 169 -16.34 14.64 18.38
N ILE A 170 -15.12 15.16 18.62
CA ILE A 170 -14.92 16.61 18.83
C ILE A 170 -15.32 17.37 17.57
N SER A 171 -14.91 16.90 16.39
CA SER A 171 -15.29 17.50 15.09
C SER A 171 -16.79 17.44 14.82
N GLY A 172 -17.48 16.38 15.23
CA GLY A 172 -18.93 16.27 15.07
C GLY A 172 -19.71 17.28 15.93
N LYS A 173 -19.15 17.72 17.06
CA LYS A 173 -19.76 18.75 17.92
C LYS A 173 -19.47 20.18 17.45
N ASP A 174 -18.20 20.47 17.15
CA ASP A 174 -17.76 21.76 16.61
C ASP A 174 -16.61 21.52 15.62
N GLN A 175 -16.85 21.87 14.35
CA GLN A 175 -15.90 21.63 13.28
C GLN A 175 -14.59 22.40 13.47
N LEU A 176 -14.65 23.66 13.91
CA LEU A 176 -13.47 24.51 14.06
C LEU A 176 -12.62 24.03 15.23
N VAL A 177 -13.24 23.69 16.35
CA VAL A 177 -12.53 23.09 17.50
C VAL A 177 -11.94 21.73 17.11
N GLY A 178 -12.68 20.91 16.36
CA GLY A 178 -12.19 19.62 15.90
C GLY A 178 -11.01 19.71 14.93
N TYR A 179 -11.00 20.68 14.02
CA TYR A 179 -9.84 20.93 13.15
C TYR A 179 -8.64 21.44 13.94
N ALA A 180 -8.85 22.37 14.88
CA ALA A 180 -7.79 22.86 15.74
C ALA A 180 -7.19 21.72 16.59
N ALA A 181 -8.02 20.86 17.18
CA ALA A 181 -7.59 19.71 17.97
C ALA A 181 -6.74 18.73 17.15
N THR A 182 -7.15 18.41 15.92
CA THR A 182 -6.35 17.55 15.03
C THR A 182 -5.05 18.19 14.61
N ALA A 183 -5.04 19.49 14.27
CA ALA A 183 -3.81 20.20 13.94
C ALA A 183 -2.81 20.18 15.10
N ILE A 184 -3.27 20.48 16.31
CA ILE A 184 -2.46 20.40 17.54
C ILE A 184 -1.93 18.98 17.74
N TYR A 185 -2.77 17.96 17.57
CA TYR A 185 -2.35 16.57 17.74
C TYR A 185 -1.31 16.13 16.72
N MET A 186 -1.47 16.51 15.45
CA MET A 186 -0.47 16.23 14.41
C MET A 186 0.88 16.88 14.73
N ILE A 187 0.86 18.14 15.19
CA ILE A 187 2.08 18.84 15.62
C ILE A 187 2.71 18.12 16.81
N LEU A 188 1.93 17.73 17.81
CA LEU A 188 2.42 16.98 18.97
C LEU A 188 2.98 15.61 18.57
N ALA A 189 2.33 14.88 17.67
CA ALA A 189 2.82 13.59 17.18
C ALA A 189 4.13 13.73 16.39
N ALA A 190 4.23 14.74 15.52
CA ALA A 190 5.46 15.06 14.81
C ALA A 190 6.59 15.43 15.79
N LEU A 191 6.29 16.27 16.78
CA LEU A 191 7.25 16.66 17.82
C LEU A 191 7.71 15.45 18.64
N LYS A 192 6.79 14.59 19.07
CA LYS A 192 7.08 13.33 19.79
C LYS A 192 8.03 12.46 18.96
N LEU A 193 7.76 12.26 17.67
CA LEU A 193 8.62 11.49 16.78
C LEU A 193 10.01 12.12 16.63
N VAL A 194 10.09 13.44 16.38
CA VAL A 194 11.36 14.16 16.28
C VAL A 194 12.19 14.05 17.56
N ILE A 195 11.55 14.15 18.74
CA ILE A 195 12.22 13.97 20.03
C ILE A 195 12.78 12.55 20.14
N VAL A 196 12.00 11.52 19.79
CA VAL A 196 12.47 10.12 19.83
C VAL A 196 13.65 9.92 18.88
N LEU A 197 13.56 10.41 17.64
CA LEU A 197 14.64 10.30 16.66
C LEU A 197 15.92 11.01 17.13
N LYS A 198 15.79 12.22 17.68
CA LYS A 198 16.92 13.03 18.13
C LYS A 198 17.56 12.46 19.41
N VAL A 199 16.76 12.06 20.40
CA VAL A 199 17.26 11.56 21.69
C VAL A 199 17.92 10.19 21.53
N LEU A 200 17.40 9.34 20.65
CA LEU A 200 17.97 8.01 20.38
C LEU A 200 18.99 8.02 19.23
N ASN A 201 19.35 9.18 18.69
CA ASN A 201 20.28 9.34 17.58
C ASN A 201 19.99 8.41 16.39
N LEU A 202 18.71 8.35 15.98
CA LEU A 202 18.26 7.50 14.88
C LEU A 202 18.47 8.21 13.54
N LYS A 203 18.95 7.47 12.54
CA LYS A 203 19.07 8.02 11.18
C LYS A 203 17.69 8.27 10.60
N MET A 204 17.53 9.43 9.98
CA MET A 204 16.28 9.81 9.34
C MET A 204 16.23 9.21 7.93
N HIS A 205 15.19 8.41 7.68
CA HIS A 205 14.92 7.83 6.36
C HIS A 205 13.66 8.49 5.79
N SER A 206 13.83 9.35 4.78
CA SER A 206 12.74 10.24 4.31
C SER A 206 11.49 9.49 3.84
N SER A 207 11.64 8.37 3.15
CA SER A 207 10.54 7.50 2.70
C SER A 207 9.75 6.88 3.86
N ARG A 208 10.45 6.39 4.89
CA ARG A 208 9.87 5.80 6.10
C ARG A 208 9.11 6.86 6.89
N VAL A 209 9.72 8.03 7.07
CA VAL A 209 9.08 9.16 7.76
C VAL A 209 7.87 9.67 6.99
N PHE A 210 7.98 9.82 5.66
CA PHE A 210 6.86 10.21 4.80
C PHE A 210 5.69 9.25 4.96
N TYR A 211 5.94 7.95 4.82
CA TYR A 211 4.90 6.93 4.97
C TYR A 211 4.21 7.02 6.33
N VAL A 212 4.99 7.04 7.42
CA VAL A 212 4.47 7.07 8.80
C VAL A 212 3.63 8.33 9.01
N PHE A 213 4.16 9.49 8.64
CA PHE A 213 3.46 10.76 8.80
C PHE A 213 2.16 10.81 7.97
N SER A 214 2.21 10.40 6.71
CA SER A 214 1.04 10.39 5.83
C SER A 214 -0.02 9.39 6.28
N ALA A 215 0.38 8.18 6.72
CA ALA A 215 -0.55 7.17 7.19
C ALA A 215 -1.27 7.60 8.48
N PHE A 216 -0.54 8.14 9.47
CA PHE A 216 -1.16 8.70 10.66
C PHE A 216 -2.00 9.95 10.36
N SER A 217 -1.57 10.82 9.45
CA SER A 217 -2.38 11.96 9.01
C SER A 217 -3.70 11.50 8.40
N LEU A 218 -3.68 10.43 7.59
CA LEU A 218 -4.89 9.87 7.01
C LEU A 218 -5.81 9.21 8.05
N ILE A 219 -5.23 8.58 9.09
CA ILE A 219 -6.00 8.11 10.26
C ILE A 219 -6.76 9.28 10.88
N TRP A 220 -6.10 10.40 11.20
CA TRP A 220 -6.73 11.50 11.93
C TRP A 220 -7.66 12.38 11.08
N ILE A 221 -7.30 12.61 9.82
CA ILE A 221 -8.02 13.52 8.91
C ILE A 221 -9.09 12.76 8.09
N GLY A 222 -8.84 11.51 7.74
CA GLY A 222 -9.64 10.73 6.79
C GLY A 222 -11.13 10.70 7.14
N PRO A 223 -11.53 10.26 8.34
CA PRO A 223 -12.96 10.24 8.71
C PRO A 223 -13.61 11.62 8.74
N LYS A 224 -12.86 12.67 9.09
CA LYS A 224 -13.37 14.05 9.10
C LYS A 224 -13.64 14.56 7.69
N VAL A 225 -12.75 14.25 6.76
CA VAL A 225 -12.95 14.57 5.34
C VAL A 225 -14.11 13.77 4.78
N ALA A 226 -14.25 12.48 5.12
CA ALA A 226 -15.40 11.67 4.73
C ALA A 226 -16.71 12.32 5.21
N ASP A 227 -16.80 12.61 6.51
CA ASP A 227 -17.99 13.21 7.12
C ASP A 227 -18.30 14.59 6.55
N TYR A 228 -17.28 15.45 6.37
CA TYR A 228 -17.45 16.74 5.72
C TYR A 228 -17.97 16.59 4.30
N MET A 229 -17.39 15.71 3.48
CA MET A 229 -17.81 15.52 2.09
C MET A 229 -19.25 15.00 2.01
N VAL A 230 -19.63 14.04 2.85
CA VAL A 230 -21.01 13.50 2.87
C VAL A 230 -22.01 14.54 3.36
N ASN A 231 -21.69 15.29 4.42
CA ASN A 231 -22.61 16.28 4.96
C ASN A 231 -22.72 17.55 4.11
N SER A 232 -21.63 18.02 3.51
CA SER A 232 -21.62 19.26 2.70
C SER A 232 -22.13 19.02 1.27
N VAL A 233 -21.69 17.94 0.63
CA VAL A 233 -22.06 17.62 -0.77
C VAL A 233 -23.41 16.92 -0.82
N GLY A 234 -23.69 15.99 0.09
CA GLY A 234 -24.95 15.24 0.14
C GLY A 234 -26.17 16.12 0.41
N LYS A 235 -26.03 17.17 1.24
CA LYS A 235 -27.12 18.15 1.47
C LYS A 235 -27.40 19.04 0.26
N ALA A 236 -26.38 19.35 -0.54
CA ALA A 236 -26.51 20.21 -1.72
C ALA A 236 -26.98 19.45 -2.97
N SER A 237 -26.77 18.13 -3.02
CA SER A 237 -27.07 17.27 -4.16
C SER A 237 -28.05 16.16 -3.79
N ILE A 238 -29.27 16.57 -3.40
CA ILE A 238 -30.38 15.67 -3.06
C ILE A 238 -30.59 14.67 -4.22
N GLY A 239 -30.15 13.43 -4.01
CA GLY A 239 -30.35 12.30 -4.93
C GLY A 239 -29.18 11.89 -5.84
N PHE A 240 -28.05 12.61 -5.87
CA PHE A 240 -26.92 12.27 -6.76
C PHE A 240 -25.61 11.87 -6.04
N PHE A 241 -25.45 12.21 -4.77
CA PHE A 241 -24.21 11.93 -4.05
C PHE A 241 -24.42 10.85 -2.99
N ASP A 242 -23.84 9.68 -3.23
CA ASP A 242 -23.90 8.50 -2.39
C ASP A 242 -22.61 8.28 -1.55
N GLY A 243 -21.73 9.28 -1.48
CA GLY A 243 -20.47 9.23 -0.71
C GLY A 243 -19.41 8.24 -1.21
N SER A 244 -19.76 7.33 -2.12
CA SER A 244 -18.90 6.22 -2.57
C SER A 244 -17.60 6.72 -3.20
N TYR A 245 -17.64 7.82 -3.94
CA TYR A 245 -16.46 8.45 -4.55
C TYR A 245 -15.51 9.07 -3.52
N SER A 246 -16.03 9.63 -2.42
CA SER A 246 -15.22 10.15 -1.32
C SER A 246 -14.49 9.02 -0.61
N TYR A 247 -15.20 7.90 -0.36
CA TYR A 247 -14.59 6.70 0.19
C TYR A 247 -13.53 6.12 -0.72
N TYR A 248 -13.82 5.99 -2.01
CA TYR A 248 -12.84 5.54 -2.99
C TYR A 248 -11.59 6.43 -2.96
N SER A 249 -11.75 7.75 -2.88
CA SER A 249 -10.64 8.69 -2.83
C SER A 249 -9.78 8.53 -1.58
N LEU A 250 -10.39 8.27 -0.42
CA LEU A 250 -9.66 7.98 0.83
C LEU A 250 -8.88 6.66 0.73
N TRP A 251 -9.49 5.60 0.21
CA TRP A 251 -8.82 4.32 0.01
C TRP A 251 -7.73 4.39 -1.07
N LEU A 252 -7.95 5.16 -2.13
CA LEU A 252 -6.93 5.45 -3.13
C LEU A 252 -5.76 6.20 -2.49
N ALA A 253 -6.02 7.26 -1.70
CA ALA A 253 -4.97 7.98 -0.98
C ALA A 253 -4.19 7.05 -0.04
N ALA A 254 -4.88 6.18 0.71
CA ALA A 254 -4.26 5.16 1.56
C ALA A 254 -3.34 4.22 0.74
N GLY A 255 -3.77 3.82 -0.46
CA GLY A 255 -2.95 3.03 -1.38
C GLY A 255 -1.72 3.78 -1.88
N LEU A 256 -1.90 5.03 -2.33
CA LEU A 256 -0.82 5.85 -2.89
C LEU A 256 0.26 6.20 -1.87
N ILE A 257 -0.09 6.36 -0.59
CA ILE A 257 0.87 6.59 0.50
C ILE A 257 1.90 5.45 0.63
N HIS A 258 1.55 4.22 0.23
CA HIS A 258 2.49 3.10 0.22
C HIS A 258 3.58 3.20 -0.87
N LEU A 259 3.30 3.88 -1.99
CA LEU A 259 4.12 3.82 -3.20
C LEU A 259 5.58 4.24 -2.98
N PRO A 260 5.91 5.35 -2.29
CA PRO A 260 7.31 5.74 -2.12
C PRO A 260 8.15 4.66 -1.42
N LEU A 261 7.58 3.99 -0.40
CA LEU A 261 8.28 2.92 0.32
C LEU A 261 8.41 1.66 -0.54
N ILE A 262 7.37 1.31 -1.31
CA ILE A 262 7.40 0.20 -2.27
C ILE A 262 8.50 0.44 -3.31
N ILE A 263 8.54 1.64 -3.90
CA ILE A 263 9.49 1.99 -4.97
C ILE A 263 10.93 1.93 -4.46
N GLU A 264 11.21 2.53 -3.30
CA GLU A 264 12.55 2.50 -2.70
C GLU A 264 13.03 1.07 -2.45
N ASN A 265 12.14 0.20 -2.00
CA ASN A 265 12.49 -1.18 -1.63
C ASN A 265 12.26 -2.21 -2.75
N TRP A 266 11.88 -1.73 -3.94
CA TRP A 266 11.45 -2.57 -5.05
C TRP A 266 12.55 -3.53 -5.51
N ARG A 267 13.78 -3.00 -5.68
CA ARG A 267 14.95 -3.78 -6.11
C ARG A 267 15.73 -4.33 -4.92
N LYS A 268 16.13 -3.47 -3.98
CA LYS A 268 16.86 -3.83 -2.75
C LYS A 268 16.03 -3.48 -1.53
N ASN A 269 15.79 -4.44 -0.64
CA ASN A 269 15.00 -4.21 0.56
C ASN A 269 15.85 -3.59 1.69
N THR A 270 15.82 -2.26 1.81
CA THR A 270 16.56 -1.54 2.86
C THR A 270 15.93 -1.73 4.25
N LEU A 271 14.68 -2.21 4.33
CA LEU A 271 14.04 -2.59 5.59
C LEU A 271 14.57 -3.90 6.16
N ALA A 272 15.34 -4.68 5.38
CA ALA A 272 16.02 -5.89 5.82
C ALA A 272 17.41 -5.62 6.41
N ASP A 273 18.01 -4.49 6.07
CA ASP A 273 19.36 -4.14 6.49
C ASP A 273 19.39 -3.87 8.01
N TYR A 274 20.31 -4.54 8.71
CA TYR A 274 20.50 -4.35 10.15
C TYR A 274 21.14 -2.98 10.41
N GLU A 275 20.45 -2.15 11.20
CA GLU A 275 20.94 -0.84 11.60
C GLU A 275 21.27 -0.86 13.10
N GLU A 276 22.56 -0.89 13.42
CA GLU A 276 23.03 -0.83 14.80
C GLU A 276 22.75 0.56 15.40
N ASN A 277 22.22 0.58 16.62
CA ASN A 277 21.99 1.81 17.36
C ASN A 277 22.37 1.62 18.82
N GLU A 278 23.03 2.62 19.39
CA GLU A 278 23.59 2.58 20.74
C GLU A 278 22.53 2.28 21.83
N TYR A 279 21.31 2.81 21.68
CA TYR A 279 20.26 2.71 22.70
C TYR A 279 19.27 1.59 22.39
N LEU A 280 18.93 1.41 21.12
CA LEU A 280 17.95 0.42 20.67
C LEU A 280 18.56 -0.93 20.31
N GLY A 281 19.89 -1.05 20.19
CA GLY A 281 20.56 -2.23 19.63
C GLY A 281 20.30 -2.35 18.13
N ASN A 282 19.08 -2.73 17.76
CA ASN A 282 18.63 -2.85 16.38
C ASN A 282 17.53 -1.82 16.07
N ALA A 283 17.90 -0.72 15.42
CA ALA A 283 16.97 0.33 15.01
C ALA A 283 16.00 -0.13 13.91
N THR A 284 16.35 -1.15 13.13
CA THR A 284 15.48 -1.70 12.09
C THR A 284 14.17 -2.22 12.66
N HIS A 285 14.17 -2.81 13.86
CA HIS A 285 12.93 -3.23 14.52
C HIS A 285 12.02 -2.06 14.87
N PHE A 286 12.58 -0.95 15.35
CA PHE A 286 11.80 0.25 15.66
C PHE A 286 11.13 0.80 14.39
N TRP A 287 11.90 0.97 13.30
CA TRP A 287 11.36 1.43 12.02
C TRP A 287 10.29 0.49 11.47
N ARG A 288 10.50 -0.83 11.54
CA ARG A 288 9.50 -1.81 11.11
C ARG A 288 8.20 -1.69 11.88
N TRP A 289 8.25 -1.59 13.21
CA TRP A 289 7.04 -1.41 14.02
C TRP A 289 6.33 -0.09 13.71
N LEU A 290 7.09 1.00 13.56
CA LEU A 290 6.55 2.31 13.21
C LEU A 290 5.84 2.32 11.84
N ILE A 291 6.26 1.45 10.91
CA ILE A 291 5.67 1.27 9.58
C ILE A 291 4.49 0.27 9.62
N VAL A 292 4.66 -0.90 10.24
CA VAL A 292 3.65 -1.96 10.28
C VAL A 292 2.43 -1.56 11.08
N PHE A 293 2.63 -0.79 12.16
CA PHE A 293 1.52 -0.38 13.02
C PHE A 293 0.45 0.44 12.27
N PRO A 294 0.77 1.59 11.62
CA PRO A 294 -0.23 2.35 10.88
C PRO A 294 -0.75 1.57 9.65
N PHE A 295 0.04 0.67 9.06
CA PHE A 295 -0.45 -0.22 7.99
C PHE A 295 -1.63 -1.09 8.44
N ILE A 296 -1.61 -1.57 9.69
CA ILE A 296 -2.68 -2.38 10.27
C ILE A 296 -3.82 -1.48 10.77
N VAL A 297 -3.50 -0.40 11.48
CA VAL A 297 -4.52 0.44 12.13
C VAL A 297 -5.31 1.27 11.13
N MET A 298 -4.68 1.81 10.09
CA MET A 298 -5.33 2.66 9.10
C MET A 298 -6.57 2.02 8.45
N PRO A 299 -6.52 0.80 7.88
CA PRO A 299 -7.70 0.19 7.27
C PRO A 299 -8.80 -0.12 8.28
N ILE A 300 -8.44 -0.55 9.49
CA ILE A 300 -9.40 -0.78 10.59
C ILE A 300 -10.11 0.53 10.90
N TYR A 301 -9.34 1.60 11.09
CA TYR A 301 -9.85 2.90 11.48
C TYR A 301 -10.73 3.54 10.40
N LEU A 302 -10.28 3.54 9.13
CA LEU A 302 -11.07 4.03 8.01
C LEU A 302 -12.36 3.21 7.83
N TYR A 303 -12.30 1.90 8.01
CA TYR A 303 -13.49 1.06 7.93
C TYR A 303 -14.51 1.41 9.03
N PHE A 304 -14.10 1.41 10.30
CA PHE A 304 -15.02 1.64 11.41
C PHE A 304 -15.52 3.09 11.45
N PHE A 305 -14.63 4.07 11.39
CA PHE A 305 -14.97 5.48 11.66
C PHE A 305 -15.30 6.31 10.42
N ALA A 306 -14.84 5.91 9.22
CA ALA A 306 -15.22 6.62 8.00
C ALA A 306 -16.39 5.91 7.30
N MET A 307 -16.34 4.58 7.16
CA MET A 307 -17.16 3.85 6.19
C MET A 307 -18.38 3.14 6.79
N SER A 308 -18.24 2.49 7.95
CA SER A 308 -19.24 1.53 8.47
C SER A 308 -20.59 2.16 8.79
N GLU A 309 -20.59 3.35 9.40
CA GLU A 309 -21.82 4.05 9.73
C GLU A 309 -22.54 4.54 8.48
N GLN A 310 -21.83 5.15 7.54
CA GLN A 310 -22.47 5.80 6.40
C GLN A 310 -22.92 4.81 5.32
N ILE A 311 -22.18 3.73 5.08
CA ILE A 311 -22.63 2.66 4.15
C ILE A 311 -23.90 1.97 4.66
N ARG A 312 -24.10 1.92 5.98
CA ARG A 312 -25.34 1.39 6.54
C ARG A 312 -26.57 2.22 6.16
N PHE A 313 -26.38 3.52 5.90
CA PHE A 313 -27.48 4.46 5.63
C PHE A 313 -27.58 4.88 4.16
N MET A 314 -26.63 4.49 3.29
CA MET A 314 -26.57 4.93 1.90
C MET A 314 -26.35 3.74 0.95
N GLU A 315 -27.22 3.60 -0.05
CA GLU A 315 -27.01 2.64 -1.16
C GLU A 315 -25.83 3.11 -2.00
N SER A 316 -24.68 2.43 -1.87
CA SER A 316 -23.47 2.75 -2.63
C SER A 316 -23.60 2.29 -4.08
N SER A 317 -23.39 3.20 -5.03
CA SER A 317 -23.28 2.93 -6.47
C SER A 317 -22.03 2.13 -6.83
N LEU A 318 -21.03 2.11 -5.94
CA LEU A 318 -19.83 1.29 -6.08
C LEU A 318 -19.90 0.09 -5.14
N SER A 319 -19.51 -1.07 -5.64
CA SER A 319 -19.36 -2.26 -4.79
C SER A 319 -18.19 -2.07 -3.82
N VAL A 320 -18.28 -2.66 -2.62
CA VAL A 320 -17.20 -2.63 -1.62
C VAL A 320 -15.86 -3.13 -2.21
N PRO A 321 -15.81 -4.21 -3.01
CA PRO A 321 -14.57 -4.60 -3.68
C PRO A 321 -14.00 -3.51 -4.59
N ALA A 322 -14.83 -2.79 -5.36
CA ALA A 322 -14.36 -1.70 -6.22
C ALA A 322 -13.76 -0.54 -5.41
N LEU A 323 -14.36 -0.25 -4.26
CA LEU A 323 -13.90 0.78 -3.32
C LEU A 323 -12.50 0.46 -2.75
N LEU A 324 -12.28 -0.81 -2.38
CA LEU A 324 -11.06 -1.24 -1.70
C LEU A 324 -9.95 -1.68 -2.66
N ALA A 325 -10.24 -1.95 -3.94
CA ALA A 325 -9.33 -2.60 -4.87
C ALA A 325 -7.97 -1.88 -4.99
N ALA A 326 -7.97 -0.54 -5.15
CA ALA A 326 -6.75 0.26 -5.27
C ALA A 326 -5.88 0.17 -4.00
N TRP A 327 -6.49 0.26 -2.82
CA TRP A 327 -5.77 0.08 -1.57
C TRP A 327 -5.23 -1.34 -1.45
N ALA A 328 -6.04 -2.35 -1.72
CA ALA A 328 -5.69 -3.76 -1.54
C ALA A 328 -4.48 -4.16 -2.40
N VAL A 329 -4.41 -3.73 -3.66
CA VAL A 329 -3.25 -4.03 -4.53
C VAL A 329 -1.98 -3.35 -3.99
N CYS A 330 -2.05 -2.07 -3.62
CA CYS A 330 -0.92 -1.35 -3.04
C CYS A 330 -0.49 -1.97 -1.69
N ALA A 331 -1.46 -2.35 -0.85
CA ALA A 331 -1.23 -3.00 0.43
C ALA A 331 -0.54 -4.36 0.28
N ALA A 332 -0.90 -5.14 -0.75
CA ALA A 332 -0.25 -6.41 -1.05
C ALA A 332 1.23 -6.24 -1.43
N PHE A 333 1.57 -5.25 -2.26
CA PHE A 333 2.97 -4.94 -2.60
C PHE A 333 3.73 -4.31 -1.43
N PHE A 334 3.05 -3.52 -0.61
CA PHE A 334 3.61 -2.99 0.63
C PHE A 334 3.94 -4.12 1.63
N ALA A 335 3.02 -5.06 1.83
CA ALA A 335 3.27 -6.24 2.65
C ALA A 335 4.44 -7.07 2.11
N GLN A 336 4.49 -7.30 0.80
CA GLN A 336 5.64 -7.94 0.16
C GLN A 336 6.95 -7.19 0.43
N THR A 337 6.91 -5.85 0.49
CA THR A 337 8.08 -5.02 0.80
C THR A 337 8.56 -5.24 2.24
N VAL A 338 7.64 -5.24 3.21
CA VAL A 338 7.96 -5.43 4.63
C VAL A 338 8.43 -6.87 4.92
N TRP A 339 7.77 -7.86 4.33
CA TRP A 339 8.02 -9.30 4.58
C TRP A 339 8.68 -10.02 3.40
N ARG A 340 9.47 -9.31 2.60
CA ARG A 340 10.04 -9.81 1.35
C ARG A 340 10.69 -11.18 1.45
N LYS A 341 11.54 -11.39 2.47
CA LYS A 341 12.24 -12.65 2.68
C LYS A 341 11.27 -13.81 2.91
N ALA A 342 10.23 -13.60 3.71
CA ALA A 342 9.21 -14.63 3.94
C ALA A 342 8.42 -14.92 2.65
N CYS A 343 8.05 -13.88 1.88
CA CYS A 343 7.37 -14.06 0.59
C CYS A 343 8.22 -14.82 -0.43
N GLU A 344 9.52 -14.51 -0.50
CA GLU A 344 10.48 -15.15 -1.38
C GLU A 344 10.68 -16.62 -1.02
N GLU A 345 10.83 -16.93 0.27
CA GLU A 345 11.00 -18.30 0.76
C GLU A 345 9.73 -19.16 0.58
N TRP A 346 8.53 -18.58 0.75
CA TRP A 346 7.28 -19.35 0.75
C TRP A 346 6.74 -19.64 -0.65
N ILE A 347 6.75 -18.63 -1.53
CA ILE A 347 6.03 -18.68 -2.81
C ILE A 347 6.94 -18.28 -3.98
N GLY A 348 7.98 -17.48 -3.72
CA GLY A 348 8.77 -16.84 -4.76
C GLY A 348 8.12 -15.54 -5.24
N LEU A 349 8.95 -14.51 -5.45
CA LEU A 349 8.46 -13.14 -5.71
C LEU A 349 7.63 -13.02 -6.99
N ASN A 350 8.03 -13.68 -8.08
CA ASN A 350 7.29 -13.63 -9.35
C ASN A 350 5.91 -14.30 -9.25
N ILE A 351 5.80 -15.41 -8.53
CA ILE A 351 4.51 -16.09 -8.35
C ILE A 351 3.60 -15.23 -7.48
N TYR A 352 4.12 -14.64 -6.40
CA TYR A 352 3.38 -13.71 -5.56
C TYR A 352 2.82 -12.54 -6.37
N ASP A 353 3.67 -11.87 -7.16
CA ASP A 353 3.25 -10.74 -8.01
C ASP A 353 2.15 -11.14 -8.98
N SER A 354 2.26 -12.32 -9.59
CA SER A 354 1.24 -12.81 -10.54
C SER A 354 -0.08 -13.13 -9.86
N VAL A 355 -0.06 -13.72 -8.67
CA VAL A 355 -1.28 -13.98 -7.90
C VAL A 355 -1.96 -12.67 -7.52
N VAL A 356 -1.21 -11.69 -6.99
CA VAL A 356 -1.76 -10.38 -6.62
C VAL A 356 -2.36 -9.67 -7.84
N MET A 357 -1.63 -9.62 -8.95
CA MET A 357 -2.12 -8.95 -10.16
C MET A 357 -3.29 -9.68 -10.82
N LEU A 358 -3.35 -11.02 -10.75
CA LEU A 358 -4.49 -11.80 -11.24
C LEU A 358 -5.73 -11.55 -10.40
N LEU A 359 -5.61 -11.56 -9.07
CA LEU A 359 -6.72 -11.24 -8.16
C LEU A 359 -7.23 -9.81 -8.40
N PHE A 360 -6.31 -8.86 -8.58
CA PHE A 360 -6.67 -7.49 -8.92
C PHE A 360 -7.39 -7.41 -10.26
N LEU A 361 -6.89 -8.09 -11.30
CA LEU A 361 -7.52 -8.18 -12.62
C LEU A 361 -8.94 -8.73 -12.55
N VAL A 362 -9.16 -9.86 -11.85
CA VAL A 362 -10.49 -10.46 -11.69
C VAL A 362 -11.43 -9.51 -10.97
N THR A 363 -10.95 -8.85 -9.92
CA THR A 363 -11.74 -7.86 -9.16
C THR A 363 -12.11 -6.66 -10.05
N THR A 364 -11.18 -6.10 -10.81
CA THR A 364 -11.45 -4.93 -11.66
C THR A 364 -12.35 -5.27 -12.84
N MET A 365 -12.19 -6.46 -13.43
CA MET A 365 -12.95 -6.88 -14.61
C MET A 365 -14.37 -7.34 -14.28
N SER A 366 -14.57 -8.01 -13.13
CA SER A 366 -15.92 -8.40 -12.67
C SER A 366 -16.80 -7.21 -12.32
N LEU A 367 -16.20 -6.04 -12.07
CA LEU A 367 -16.88 -4.80 -11.68
C LEU A 367 -17.01 -3.80 -12.83
N ALA A 368 -16.56 -4.15 -14.03
CA ALA A 368 -16.45 -3.27 -15.20
C ALA A 368 -17.77 -3.05 -15.96
N SER A 369 -18.93 -3.30 -15.36
CA SER A 369 -20.22 -3.07 -16.04
C SER A 369 -20.49 -1.58 -16.33
N SER A 370 -19.74 -0.67 -15.69
CA SER A 370 -19.82 0.78 -15.90
C SER A 370 -18.43 1.44 -15.97
N PHE A 371 -18.25 2.40 -16.89
CA PHE A 371 -17.04 3.22 -17.01
C PHE A 371 -17.05 4.39 -16.02
N THR A 372 -17.14 4.10 -14.72
CA THR A 372 -17.01 5.13 -13.68
C THR A 372 -15.54 5.48 -13.46
N ALA A 373 -15.26 6.69 -12.96
CA ALA A 373 -13.88 7.13 -12.71
C ALA A 373 -13.08 6.16 -11.80
N PRO A 374 -13.62 5.62 -10.69
CA PRO A 374 -12.95 4.61 -9.87
C PRO A 374 -12.56 3.35 -10.64
N VAL A 375 -13.46 2.87 -11.52
CA VAL A 375 -13.18 1.70 -12.36
C VAL A 375 -12.04 2.02 -13.31
N VAL A 376 -12.05 3.18 -13.96
CA VAL A 376 -10.97 3.62 -14.87
C VAL A 376 -9.63 3.72 -14.12
N ILE A 377 -9.60 4.34 -12.94
CA ILE A 377 -8.38 4.46 -12.13
C ILE A 377 -7.85 3.07 -11.75
N ASN A 378 -8.73 2.14 -11.34
CA ASN A 378 -8.32 0.77 -11.03
C ASN A 378 -7.73 0.05 -12.26
N HIS A 379 -8.26 0.27 -13.46
CA HIS A 379 -7.67 -0.29 -14.69
C HIS A 379 -6.32 0.33 -15.03
N ILE A 380 -6.13 1.63 -14.82
CA ILE A 380 -4.82 2.28 -14.99
C ILE A 380 -3.81 1.67 -14.01
N LEU A 381 -4.18 1.50 -12.74
CA LEU A 381 -3.34 0.83 -11.75
C LEU A 381 -3.02 -0.61 -12.15
N LEU A 382 -3.98 -1.33 -12.75
CA LEU A 382 -3.78 -2.71 -13.21
C LEU A 382 -2.73 -2.77 -14.32
N ILE A 383 -2.89 -1.93 -15.34
CA ILE A 383 -1.94 -1.82 -16.45
C ILE A 383 -0.56 -1.41 -15.95
N ALA A 384 -0.49 -0.42 -15.06
CA ALA A 384 0.76 0.06 -14.47
C ALA A 384 1.45 -1.05 -13.65
N GLY A 385 0.71 -1.78 -12.82
CA GLY A 385 1.25 -2.88 -12.01
C GLY A 385 1.74 -4.06 -12.85
N LEU A 386 0.97 -4.47 -13.88
CA LEU A 386 1.37 -5.53 -14.82
C LEU A 386 2.63 -5.12 -15.58
N SER A 387 2.69 -3.89 -16.07
CA SER A 387 3.85 -3.36 -16.80
C SER A 387 5.07 -3.25 -15.89
N ALA A 388 4.92 -2.73 -14.68
CA ALA A 388 6.03 -2.58 -13.73
C ALA A 388 6.63 -3.95 -13.38
N THR A 389 5.81 -4.93 -13.04
CA THR A 389 6.27 -6.28 -12.68
C THR A 389 6.84 -7.04 -13.88
N TRP A 390 6.28 -6.89 -15.07
CA TRP A 390 6.84 -7.46 -16.29
C TRP A 390 8.22 -6.86 -16.62
N LEU A 391 8.33 -5.53 -16.66
CA LEU A 391 9.57 -4.85 -17.08
C LEU A 391 10.70 -4.95 -16.05
N THR A 392 10.38 -4.90 -14.76
CA THR A 392 11.42 -4.81 -13.71
C THR A 392 11.77 -6.14 -13.07
N ARG A 393 10.89 -7.15 -13.14
CA ARG A 393 11.11 -8.50 -12.57
C ARG A 393 11.06 -9.60 -13.62
N GLU A 394 10.98 -9.23 -14.90
CA GLU A 394 10.88 -10.16 -16.05
C GLU A 394 9.73 -11.16 -15.92
N ASN A 395 8.65 -10.77 -15.23
CA ASN A 395 7.54 -11.66 -14.95
C ASN A 395 6.67 -11.86 -16.21
N ARG A 396 6.93 -12.95 -16.93
CA ARG A 396 6.24 -13.30 -18.18
C ARG A 396 4.73 -13.55 -17.99
N VAL A 397 4.32 -14.04 -16.82
CA VAL A 397 2.89 -14.26 -16.52
C VAL A 397 2.15 -12.93 -16.49
N ASN A 398 2.77 -11.90 -15.92
CA ASN A 398 2.18 -10.55 -15.89
C ASN A 398 2.21 -9.88 -17.27
N GLY A 399 3.23 -10.16 -18.10
CA GLY A 399 3.24 -9.78 -19.52
C GLY A 399 2.10 -10.43 -20.32
N ALA A 400 1.80 -11.71 -20.07
CA ALA A 400 0.64 -12.39 -20.65
C ALA A 400 -0.68 -11.77 -20.14
N GLY A 401 -0.76 -11.46 -18.84
CA GLY A 401 -1.89 -10.75 -18.26
C GLY A 401 -2.16 -9.39 -18.93
N LEU A 402 -1.10 -8.63 -19.21
CA LEU A 402 -1.20 -7.34 -19.93
C LEU A 402 -1.76 -7.53 -21.34
N SER A 403 -1.32 -8.59 -22.03
CA SER A 403 -1.84 -8.96 -23.36
C SER A 403 -3.33 -9.32 -23.30
N CYS A 404 -3.76 -10.06 -22.27
CA CYS A 404 -5.18 -10.35 -22.04
C CYS A 404 -6.01 -9.08 -21.80
N VAL A 405 -5.49 -8.11 -21.03
CA VAL A 405 -6.16 -6.81 -20.82
C VAL A 405 -6.29 -6.05 -22.14
N ALA A 406 -5.24 -6.02 -22.97
CA ALA A 406 -5.29 -5.39 -24.28
C ALA A 406 -6.34 -6.04 -25.20
N ILE A 407 -6.35 -7.37 -25.30
CA ILE A 407 -7.34 -8.13 -26.07
C ILE A 407 -8.75 -7.84 -25.57
N TRP A 408 -8.96 -7.78 -24.25
CA TRP A 408 -10.25 -7.46 -23.65
C TRP A 408 -10.74 -6.08 -24.08
N TYR A 409 -9.90 -5.05 -23.97
CA TYR A 409 -10.26 -3.70 -24.40
C TYR A 409 -10.55 -3.61 -25.90
N THR A 410 -9.73 -4.25 -26.75
CA THR A 410 -9.98 -4.31 -28.18
C THR A 410 -11.30 -5.02 -28.48
N GLY A 411 -11.58 -6.14 -27.82
CA GLY A 411 -12.84 -6.87 -27.95
C GLY A 411 -14.06 -6.05 -27.51
N ALA A 412 -13.95 -5.31 -26.41
CA ALA A 412 -14.99 -4.41 -25.94
C ALA A 412 -15.29 -3.29 -26.96
N GLN A 413 -14.25 -2.67 -27.53
CA GLN A 413 -14.40 -1.65 -28.58
C GLN A 413 -15.01 -2.23 -29.86
N LEU A 414 -14.59 -3.43 -30.27
CA LEU A 414 -15.17 -4.14 -31.41
C LEU A 414 -16.65 -4.47 -31.18
N LYS A 415 -17.04 -4.86 -29.97
CA LYS A 415 -18.45 -5.10 -29.61
C LYS A 415 -19.28 -3.81 -29.68
N VAL A 416 -18.75 -2.69 -29.17
CA VAL A 416 -19.42 -1.39 -29.25
C VAL A 416 -19.55 -0.96 -30.72
N ALA A 417 -18.48 -1.02 -31.50
CA ALA A 417 -18.49 -0.70 -32.93
C ALA A 417 -19.48 -1.60 -33.70
N GLY A 418 -19.49 -2.90 -33.42
CA GLY A 418 -20.44 -3.85 -34.00
C GLY A 418 -21.88 -3.56 -33.62
N THR A 419 -22.15 -3.22 -32.36
CA THR A 419 -23.50 -2.85 -31.90
C THR A 419 -23.98 -1.56 -32.58
N THR A 420 -23.11 -0.56 -32.67
CA THR A 420 -23.40 0.69 -33.39
C THR A 420 -23.62 0.43 -34.88
N ALA A 421 -22.81 -0.42 -35.50
CA ALA A 421 -22.95 -0.82 -36.90
C ALA A 421 -24.25 -1.61 -37.15
N VAL A 422 -24.64 -2.50 -36.24
CA VAL A 422 -25.92 -3.22 -36.31
C VAL A 422 -27.09 -2.25 -36.14
N ASN A 423 -27.04 -1.36 -35.15
CA ASN A 423 -28.10 -0.37 -34.92
C ASN A 423 -28.27 0.57 -36.13
N TYR A 424 -27.16 1.05 -36.69
CA TYR A 424 -27.15 1.81 -37.94
C TYR A 424 -27.68 0.98 -39.11
N GLY A 425 -27.24 -0.28 -39.22
CA GLY A 425 -27.75 -1.26 -40.17
C GLY A 425 -29.27 -1.40 -40.10
N THR A 426 -29.83 -1.54 -38.90
CA THR A 426 -31.27 -1.71 -38.70
C THR A 426 -32.08 -0.44 -38.95
N SER A 427 -31.47 0.74 -38.91
CA SER A 427 -32.13 2.01 -39.21
C SER A 427 -32.06 2.41 -40.69
N LEU A 428 -31.22 1.74 -41.48
CA LEU A 428 -31.11 1.98 -42.92
C LEU A 428 -32.33 1.46 -43.70
N SER A 429 -32.74 2.20 -44.72
CA SER A 429 -33.79 1.76 -45.64
C SER A 429 -33.34 0.57 -46.49
N ARG A 430 -34.30 -0.20 -47.03
CA ARG A 430 -34.01 -1.30 -47.97
C ARG A 430 -33.20 -0.85 -49.19
N THR A 431 -33.41 0.37 -49.67
CA THR A 431 -32.66 0.97 -50.79
C THR A 431 -31.21 1.27 -50.40
N ALA A 432 -30.96 1.74 -49.18
CA ALA A 432 -29.61 1.96 -48.69
C ALA A 432 -28.84 0.64 -48.50
N TRP A 433 -29.51 -0.41 -47.99
CA TRP A 433 -28.93 -1.76 -47.93
C TRP A 433 -28.57 -2.31 -49.30
N ALA A 434 -29.45 -2.15 -50.30
CA ALA A 434 -29.16 -2.58 -51.67
C ALA A 434 -27.92 -1.86 -52.24
N ALA A 435 -27.81 -0.54 -52.04
CA ALA A 435 -26.65 0.24 -52.47
C ALA A 435 -25.35 -0.18 -51.75
N ILE A 436 -25.40 -0.43 -50.44
CA ILE A 436 -24.25 -0.90 -49.65
C ILE A 436 -23.80 -2.29 -50.10
N LEU A 437 -24.73 -3.23 -50.32
CA LEU A 437 -24.39 -4.58 -50.78
C LEU A 437 -23.83 -4.57 -52.20
N MET A 438 -24.41 -3.77 -53.10
CA MET A 438 -23.87 -3.58 -54.45
C MET A 438 -22.46 -2.97 -54.40
N GLY A 439 -22.26 -1.89 -53.63
CA GLY A 439 -20.93 -1.28 -53.45
C GLY A 439 -19.91 -2.25 -52.83
N GLY A 440 -20.31 -2.98 -51.79
CA GLY A 440 -19.48 -4.00 -51.15
C GLY A 440 -19.07 -5.12 -52.10
N SER A 441 -19.95 -5.53 -53.02
CA SER A 441 -19.62 -6.53 -54.05
C SER A 441 -18.50 -6.07 -54.99
N PHE A 442 -18.51 -4.79 -55.40
CA PHE A 442 -17.44 -4.22 -56.23
C PHE A 442 -16.11 -4.13 -55.47
N VAL A 443 -16.13 -3.76 -54.18
CA VAL A 443 -14.93 -3.72 -53.34
C VAL A 443 -14.33 -5.11 -53.16
N LEU A 444 -15.14 -6.13 -52.86
CA LEU A 444 -14.68 -7.51 -52.72
C LEU A 444 -14.12 -8.06 -54.04
N LEU A 445 -14.74 -7.72 -55.16
CA LEU A 445 -14.25 -8.09 -56.49
C LEU A 445 -12.90 -7.43 -56.79
N ALA A 446 -12.72 -6.15 -56.48
CA ALA A 446 -11.45 -5.44 -56.62
C ALA A 446 -10.35 -6.01 -55.70
N LEU A 447 -10.67 -6.31 -54.45
CA LEU A 447 -9.74 -6.95 -53.52
C LEU A 447 -9.34 -8.36 -53.98
N GLY A 448 -10.29 -9.17 -54.43
CA GLY A 448 -10.02 -10.50 -55.00
C GLY A 448 -9.10 -10.42 -56.22
N PHE A 449 -9.30 -9.43 -57.09
CA PHE A 449 -8.43 -9.16 -58.22
C PHE A 449 -7.00 -8.78 -57.79
N ILE A 450 -6.85 -7.87 -56.82
CA ILE A 450 -5.54 -7.46 -56.28
C ILE A 450 -4.81 -8.65 -55.64
N VAL A 451 -5.50 -9.46 -54.83
CA VAL A 451 -4.92 -10.66 -54.21
C VAL A 451 -4.46 -11.67 -55.27
N SER A 452 -5.24 -11.83 -56.35
CA SER A 452 -4.86 -12.66 -57.50
C SER A 452 -3.57 -12.17 -58.18
N LEU A 453 -3.42 -10.85 -58.37
CA LEU A 453 -2.20 -10.26 -58.92
C LEU A 453 -0.98 -10.48 -58.01
N ILE A 454 -1.13 -10.32 -56.68
CA ILE A 454 -0.05 -10.55 -55.71
C ILE A 454 0.40 -12.01 -55.72
N ARG A 455 -0.55 -12.95 -55.83
CA ARG A 455 -0.26 -14.39 -55.87
C ARG A 455 0.46 -14.82 -57.15
N ASN A 456 0.05 -14.29 -58.31
CA ASN A 456 0.74 -14.56 -59.59
C ASN A 456 2.11 -13.89 -59.69
N GLY A 457 2.32 -12.75 -59.01
CA GLY A 457 3.63 -12.09 -58.95
C GLY A 457 4.72 -12.90 -58.23
N LYS A 458 4.35 -13.75 -57.27
CA LYS A 458 5.29 -14.60 -56.53
C LYS A 458 5.73 -15.87 -57.28
N GLY A 459 4.88 -16.43 -58.14
CA GLY A 459 5.19 -17.66 -58.88
C GLY A 459 6.23 -17.48 -59.99
N ASN A 460 6.32 -16.30 -60.61
CA ASN A 460 7.25 -16.04 -61.70
C ASN A 460 8.69 -15.73 -61.26
N SER A 461 8.96 -15.68 -59.94
CA SER A 461 10.31 -15.47 -59.40
C SER A 461 11.05 -16.78 -59.08
N GLU A 462 10.36 -17.92 -59.02
CA GLU A 462 10.98 -19.23 -58.73
C GLU A 462 11.32 -20.03 -59.99
N GLU A 463 10.80 -19.67 -61.17
CA GLU A 463 11.10 -20.35 -62.45
C GLU A 463 12.34 -19.77 -63.20
N LYS A 464 13.14 -18.92 -62.54
CA LYS A 464 14.40 -18.37 -63.07
C LYS A 464 15.63 -18.66 -62.21
N ASN A 465 15.68 -19.84 -61.58
CA ASN A 465 16.92 -20.43 -61.08
C ASN A 465 17.12 -21.83 -61.65
#